data_AF-A0A4S0QLT3-F1
#
_entry.id   AF-A0A4S0QLT3-F1
#
_cell.length_a   1.000
_cell.length_b   1.000
_cell.length_c   1.000
_cell.angle_alpha   90.00
_cell.angle_beta   90.00
_cell.angle_gamma   90.00
#
_symmetry.space_group_name_H-M   'P 1'
#
loop_
_entity.id
_entity.type
_entity.pdbx_description
1 polymer ?
#
loop_
_entity_poly.entity_id
_entity_poly.type
_entity_poly.pdbx_seq_one_letter_code
_entity_poly.pdbx_strand_id
1 'polypeptide(L)'
;MSLRDAIQRLALANPHYGYRRIGVLLSREGWRANHKRVLRLMREDNLLCLRKAPFVPMTTDARHDWSIVPNRARGLQLTDIDQLWVADIPYVHLAEGLAFLA
;
A
#
# COMPACT_ATOMS: atom_id res chain seq x y z
N MET A 1 24.93 -17.29 -19.33
CA MET A 1 23.86 -17.09 -18.33
C MET A 1 22.57 -16.79 -19.08
N SER A 2 21.49 -17.51 -18.83
CA SER A 2 20.21 -17.31 -19.54
C SER A 2 19.41 -16.14 -18.94
N LEU A 3 18.46 -15.58 -19.69
CA LEU A 3 17.54 -14.56 -19.17
C LEU A 3 16.72 -15.09 -17.99
N ARG A 4 16.35 -16.38 -18.02
CA ARG A 4 15.59 -17.03 -16.94
C ARG A 4 16.44 -17.10 -15.67
N ASP A 5 17.73 -17.42 -15.78
CA ASP A 5 18.66 -17.48 -14.63
C ASP A 5 18.84 -16.09 -14.01
N ALA A 6 18.92 -15.05 -14.85
CA ALA A 6 19.01 -13.67 -14.37
C ALA A 6 17.73 -13.24 -13.64
N ILE A 7 16.55 -13.59 -14.17
CA ILE A 7 15.25 -13.37 -13.50
C ILE A 7 15.21 -14.07 -12.15
N GLN A 8 15.57 -15.36 -12.10
CA GLN A 8 15.57 -16.15 -10.86
C GLN A 8 16.51 -15.55 -9.81
N ARG A 9 17.76 -15.21 -10.18
CA ARG A 9 18.73 -14.57 -9.28
C ARG A 9 18.18 -13.24 -8.74
N LEU A 10 17.67 -12.38 -9.60
CA LEU A 10 17.17 -11.06 -9.19
C LEU A 10 15.91 -11.16 -8.33
N ALA A 11 15.01 -12.09 -8.64
CA ALA A 11 13.78 -12.32 -7.86
C ALA A 11 14.10 -12.88 -6.47
N LEU A 12 15.03 -13.84 -6.36
CA LEU A 12 15.45 -14.42 -5.09
C LEU A 12 16.20 -13.38 -4.23
N ALA A 13 17.03 -12.54 -4.84
CA ALA A 13 17.72 -11.46 -4.14
C ALA A 13 16.77 -10.31 -3.72
N ASN A 14 15.60 -10.18 -4.36
CA ASN A 14 14.63 -9.12 -4.08
C ASN A 14 13.19 -9.68 -3.99
N PRO A 15 12.84 -10.44 -2.93
CA PRO A 15 11.54 -11.14 -2.85
C PRO A 15 10.31 -10.22 -2.90
N HIS A 16 10.48 -8.94 -2.56
CA HIS A 16 9.41 -7.94 -2.56
C HIS A 16 9.23 -7.23 -3.91
N TYR A 17 10.03 -7.56 -4.93
CA TYR A 17 10.00 -6.89 -6.22
C TYR A 17 9.11 -7.66 -7.21
N GLY A 18 8.06 -6.97 -7.68
CA GLY A 18 7.28 -7.46 -8.81
C GLY A 18 8.04 -7.37 -10.14
N TYR A 19 7.49 -8.02 -11.18
CA TYR A 19 8.08 -8.14 -12.52
C TYR A 19 8.50 -6.79 -13.15
N ARG A 20 7.84 -5.68 -12.80
CA ARG A 20 8.22 -4.34 -13.28
C ARG A 20 9.57 -3.89 -12.72
N ARG A 21 9.81 -4.08 -11.42
CA ARG A 21 11.10 -3.74 -10.78
C ARG A 21 12.21 -4.70 -11.22
N ILE A 22 11.89 -5.99 -11.35
CA ILE A 22 12.82 -6.97 -11.92
C ILE A 22 13.21 -6.60 -13.36
N GLY A 23 12.25 -6.16 -14.18
CA GLY A 23 12.53 -5.67 -15.54
C GLY A 23 13.51 -4.49 -15.58
N VAL A 24 13.42 -3.56 -14.63
CA VAL A 24 14.37 -2.44 -14.51
C VAL A 24 15.76 -2.94 -14.13
N LEU A 25 15.87 -3.88 -13.18
CA LEU A 25 17.15 -4.47 -12.78
C LEU A 25 17.82 -5.23 -13.93
N LEU A 26 17.03 -6.01 -14.67
CA LEU A 26 17.47 -6.68 -15.90
C LEU A 26 18.00 -5.68 -16.93
N SER A 27 17.29 -4.57 -17.15
CA SER A 27 17.75 -3.52 -18.06
C SER A 27 19.06 -2.88 -17.62
N ARG A 28 19.29 -2.73 -16.31
CA ARG A 28 20.56 -2.22 -15.77
C ARG A 28 21.71 -3.19 -15.96
N GLU A 29 21.44 -4.49 -15.96
CA GLU A 29 22.40 -5.55 -16.28
C GLU A 29 22.56 -5.77 -17.80
N GLY A 30 21.96 -4.92 -18.65
CA GLY A 30 22.11 -4.97 -20.11
C GLY A 30 21.11 -5.89 -20.82
N TRP A 31 20.17 -6.51 -20.11
CA TRP A 31 19.14 -7.35 -20.72
C TRP A 31 18.02 -6.52 -21.36
N ARG A 32 17.81 -6.71 -22.67
CA ARG A 32 16.64 -6.18 -23.38
C ARG A 32 15.50 -7.21 -23.38
N ALA A 33 14.69 -7.22 -22.32
CA ALA A 33 13.52 -8.10 -22.20
C ALA A 33 12.22 -7.31 -22.07
N ASN A 34 11.21 -7.64 -22.87
CA ASN A 34 9.87 -7.06 -22.74
C ASN A 34 9.27 -7.45 -21.38
N HIS A 35 8.63 -6.50 -20.69
CA HIS A 35 7.98 -6.73 -19.39
C HIS A 35 6.95 -7.89 -19.41
N LYS A 36 6.29 -8.15 -20.55
CA LYS A 36 5.39 -9.30 -20.74
C LYS A 36 6.14 -10.64 -20.67
N ARG A 37 7.36 -10.69 -21.24
CA ARG A 37 8.23 -11.88 -21.19
C ARG A 37 8.72 -12.12 -19.77
N VAL A 38 9.14 -11.06 -19.06
CA VAL A 38 9.55 -11.15 -17.65
C VAL A 38 8.40 -11.67 -16.79
N LEU A 39 7.20 -11.09 -16.94
CA LEU A 39 6.01 -11.55 -16.23
C LEU A 39 5.68 -13.02 -16.50
N ARG A 40 5.75 -13.46 -17.76
CA ARG A 40 5.48 -14.86 -18.14
C ARG A 40 6.48 -15.81 -17.48
N LEU A 41 7.78 -15.52 -17.58
CA LEU A 41 8.83 -16.37 -16.99
C LEU A 41 8.71 -16.41 -15.45
N MET A 42 8.44 -15.28 -14.80
CA MET A 42 8.20 -15.25 -13.35
C MET A 42 6.94 -16.03 -12.95
N ARG A 43 5.90 -16.07 -13.78
CA ARG A 43 4.71 -16.90 -13.53
C ARG A 43 5.01 -18.38 -13.66
N GLU A 44 5.68 -18.78 -14.74
CA GLU A 44 6.08 -20.17 -14.99
C GLU A 44 6.97 -20.70 -13.87
N ASP A 45 7.85 -19.87 -13.31
CA ASP A 45 8.77 -20.24 -12.23
C ASP A 45 8.21 -19.99 -10.82
N ASN A 46 6.94 -19.61 -10.69
CA ASN A 46 6.29 -19.29 -9.41
C ASN A 46 7.03 -18.21 -8.57
N LEU A 47 7.62 -17.21 -9.24
CA LEU A 47 8.37 -16.10 -8.66
C LEU A 47 7.54 -14.82 -8.51
N LEU A 48 6.21 -14.92 -8.55
CA LEU A 48 5.37 -13.74 -8.36
C LEU A 48 5.49 -13.22 -6.93
N CYS A 49 5.86 -11.95 -6.81
CA CYS A 49 5.97 -11.27 -5.52
C CYS A 49 4.66 -11.36 -4.73
N LEU A 50 4.70 -12.07 -3.59
CA LEU A 50 3.65 -12.03 -2.58
C LEU A 50 3.90 -10.80 -1.71
N ARG A 51 3.16 -9.71 -1.99
CA ARG A 51 3.21 -8.53 -1.13
C ARG A 51 2.50 -8.88 0.18
N LYS A 52 3.17 -8.72 1.32
CA LYS A 52 2.47 -8.73 2.62
C LYS A 52 1.40 -7.64 2.58
N ALA A 53 0.21 -7.95 3.09
CA ALA A 53 -0.82 -6.94 3.28
C ALA A 53 -0.19 -5.75 4.04
N PRO A 54 -0.47 -4.49 3.63
CA PRO A 54 0.01 -3.35 4.38
C PRO A 54 -0.46 -3.49 5.83
N PHE A 55 0.41 -3.14 6.78
CA PHE A 55 -0.02 -3.00 8.16
C PHE A 55 -1.00 -1.84 8.22
N VAL A 56 -2.27 -2.15 8.49
CA VAL A 56 -3.30 -1.17 8.76
C VAL A 56 -3.55 -1.26 10.27
N PRO A 57 -3.04 -0.32 11.09
CA PRO A 57 -3.34 -0.33 12.51
C PRO A 57 -4.85 -0.22 12.68
N MET A 58 -5.43 -1.07 13.53
CA MET A 58 -6.84 -0.95 13.88
C MET A 58 -6.98 0.23 14.83
N THR A 59 -7.25 1.42 14.28
CA THR A 59 -7.38 2.68 15.03
C THR A 59 -8.69 2.78 15.81
N THR A 60 -9.67 1.96 15.44
CA THR A 60 -11.01 1.94 16.05
C THR A 60 -11.32 0.50 16.43
N ASP A 61 -11.48 0.24 17.72
CA ASP A 61 -12.07 -1.02 18.17
C ASP A 61 -13.58 -0.98 17.92
N ALA A 62 -14.01 -1.44 16.76
CA ALA A 62 -15.43 -1.53 16.43
C ALA A 62 -16.14 -2.69 17.17
N ARG A 63 -15.40 -3.56 17.87
CA ARG A 63 -15.92 -4.73 18.60
C ARG A 63 -15.86 -4.48 20.10
N HIS A 64 -16.50 -3.42 20.54
CA HIS A 64 -16.68 -3.10 21.94
C HIS A 64 -18.11 -3.37 22.40
N ASP A 65 -18.29 -3.64 23.69
CA ASP A 65 -19.62 -3.84 24.28
C ASP A 65 -20.36 -2.52 24.57
N TRP A 66 -19.74 -1.36 24.30
CA TRP A 66 -20.38 -0.06 24.49
C TRP A 66 -21.50 0.19 23.50
N SER A 67 -22.51 0.94 23.93
CA SER A 67 -23.62 1.35 23.08
C SER A 67 -23.12 2.22 21.92
N ILE A 68 -23.32 1.75 20.69
CA ILE A 68 -23.02 2.51 19.48
C ILE A 68 -24.09 3.58 19.30
N VAL A 69 -23.71 4.84 19.48
CA VAL A 69 -24.60 5.98 19.22
C VAL A 69 -24.63 6.24 17.71
N PRO A 70 -25.81 6.34 17.07
CA PRO A 70 -25.90 6.58 15.64
C PRO A 70 -25.32 7.96 15.30
N ASN A 71 -24.60 8.04 14.18
CA ASN A 71 -24.15 9.31 13.63
C ASN A 71 -25.37 10.13 13.18
N ARG A 72 -25.77 11.11 14.01
CA ARG A 72 -26.92 11.98 13.76
C ARG A 72 -26.74 12.87 12.53
N ALA A 73 -25.51 13.20 12.15
CA ALA A 73 -25.23 14.00 10.96
C ALA A 73 -25.54 13.25 9.65
N ARG A 74 -25.53 11.90 9.66
CA ARG A 74 -25.70 11.09 8.44
C ARG A 74 -27.03 11.33 7.71
N GLY A 75 -28.06 11.78 8.41
CA GLY A 75 -29.40 12.02 7.85
C GLY A 75 -29.85 13.48 7.87
N LEU A 76 -28.96 14.42 8.22
CA LEU A 76 -29.34 15.84 8.27
C LEU A 76 -29.50 16.41 6.85
N GLN A 77 -30.62 17.09 6.59
CA GLN A 77 -30.74 18.01 5.46
C GLN A 77 -30.29 19.40 5.92
N LEU A 78 -29.20 19.90 5.32
CA LEU A 78 -28.68 21.23 5.59
C LEU A 78 -29.29 22.21 4.59
N THR A 79 -29.92 23.27 5.08
CA THR A 79 -30.62 24.30 4.30
C THR A 79 -29.93 25.65 4.30
N ASP A 80 -28.99 25.87 5.22
CA ASP A 80 -28.29 27.15 5.38
C ASP A 80 -26.88 26.93 5.98
N ILE A 81 -26.07 28.00 6.03
CA ILE A 81 -24.78 28.01 6.71
C ILE A 81 -24.96 27.81 8.24
N ASP A 82 -23.87 27.45 8.92
CA ASP A 82 -23.81 27.28 10.38
C ASP A 82 -24.68 26.16 10.99
N GLN A 83 -25.14 25.20 10.19
CA GLN A 83 -26.02 24.11 10.65
C GLN A 83 -25.30 22.81 11.03
N LEU A 84 -24.08 22.58 10.54
CA LEU A 84 -23.24 21.44 10.91
C LEU A 84 -21.77 21.86 10.85
N TRP A 85 -21.06 21.69 11.97
CA TRP A 85 -19.64 21.96 12.07
C TRP A 85 -18.91 20.63 12.23
N VAL A 86 -18.01 20.32 11.31
CA VAL A 86 -17.14 19.14 11.38
C VAL A 86 -15.72 19.63 11.52
N ALA A 87 -15.05 19.21 12.59
CA ALA A 87 -13.64 19.45 12.80
C ALA A 87 -12.94 18.10 12.91
N ASP A 88 -11.73 18.04 12.36
CA ASP A 88 -10.79 16.97 12.64
C ASP A 88 -9.62 17.56 13.44
N ILE A 89 -8.93 16.73 14.21
CA ILE A 89 -7.74 17.15 14.96
C ILE A 89 -6.52 16.57 14.22
N PRO A 90 -5.91 17.33 13.31
CA PRO A 90 -4.80 16.81 12.54
C PRO A 90 -3.57 16.68 13.44
N TYR A 91 -2.87 15.56 13.28
CA TYR A 91 -1.58 15.29 13.90
C TYR A 91 -0.46 15.49 12.89
N VAL A 92 0.66 16.05 13.34
CA VAL A 92 1.87 16.24 12.55
C VAL A 92 2.99 15.42 13.18
N HIS A 93 3.66 14.63 12.35
CA HIS A 93 4.87 13.92 12.75
C HIS A 93 6.06 14.88 12.77
N LEU A 94 6.69 15.00 13.94
CA LEU A 94 7.95 15.70 14.17
C LEU A 94 9.09 14.69 14.26
N ALA A 95 10.34 15.17 14.16
CA ALA A 95 11.51 14.30 14.28
C ALA A 95 11.57 13.52 15.61
N GLU A 96 11.04 14.11 16.68
CA GLU A 96 11.10 13.56 18.04
C GLU A 96 9.72 13.12 18.58
N GLY A 97 8.64 13.23 17.79
CA GLY A 97 7.32 12.86 18.30
C GLY A 97 6.13 13.25 17.43
N LEU A 98 4.96 13.32 18.07
CA LEU A 98 3.68 13.68 17.47
C LEU A 98 3.17 14.96 18.14
N ALA A 99 2.75 15.94 17.33
CA ALA A 99 2.10 17.15 17.80
C ALA A 99 0.69 17.28 17.19
N PHE A 100 -0.23 17.86 17.96
CA PHE A 100 -1.57 18.23 17.47
C PHE A 100 -1.52 19.68 16.99
N LEU A 101 -2.09 19.95 15.81
CA LEU A 101 -2.22 21.31 15.30
C LEU A 101 -3.38 22.00 16.03
N ALA A 102 -3.11 23.16 16.62
CA ALA A 102 -4.09 24.02 17.31
C ALA A 102 -4.22 25.36 16.58
#